data_AF-A0A847W8B4-F1
#
_entry.id   AF-A0A847W8B4-F1
#
_cell.length_a   1.000
_cell.length_b   1.000
_cell.length_c   1.000
_cell.angle_alpha   90.00
_cell.angle_beta   90.00
_cell.angle_gamma   90.00
#
_symmetry.space_group_name_H-M   'P 1'
#
loop_
_entity.id
_entity.type
_entity.pdbx_description
1 polymer ?
#
loop_
_entity_poly.entity_id
_entity_poly.type
_entity_poly.pdbx_seq_one_letter_code
_entity_poly.pdbx_strand_id
1 'polypeptide(L)'
;QMKKNRPAYMLTVLCRPEEADKFAELIFKHTSTLGVRKKACERYELSRRIEIVLTPYGEARIKRGKYEYEDLKRIADETGKSLLEIKKELR
;
A
#
# COMPACT_ATOMS: atom_id res chain seq x y z
N GLN A 1 15.45 19.04 -3.47
CA GLN A 1 16.81 18.98 -2.88
C GLN A 1 16.85 19.92 -1.69
N MET A 2 17.46 19.54 -0.56
CA MET A 2 17.53 20.44 0.62
C MET A 2 18.66 21.45 0.49
N LYS A 3 18.65 22.48 1.33
CA LYS A 3 19.73 23.48 1.41
C LYS A 3 21.10 22.82 1.56
N LYS A 4 22.14 23.50 1.08
CA LYS A 4 23.54 23.02 1.10
C LYS A 4 23.74 21.71 0.30
N ASN A 5 22.99 21.54 -0.79
CA ASN A 5 23.11 20.38 -1.69
C ASN A 5 22.93 19.02 -0.99
N ARG A 6 22.15 18.97 0.10
CA ARG A 6 21.96 17.75 0.88
C ARG A 6 20.82 16.91 0.27
N PRO A 7 21.06 15.65 -0.13
CA PRO A 7 19.99 14.74 -0.48
C PRO A 7 19.20 14.38 0.78
N ALA A 8 17.88 14.28 0.65
CA ALA A 8 17.00 13.95 1.76
C ALA A 8 15.71 13.31 1.24
N TYR A 9 14.98 12.68 2.15
CA TYR A 9 13.69 12.07 1.89
C TYR A 9 12.56 12.90 2.51
N MET A 10 11.40 12.93 1.85
CA MET A 10 10.17 13.45 2.42
C MET A 10 9.34 12.27 2.94
N LEU A 11 9.18 12.18 4.25
CA LEU A 11 8.30 11.21 4.89
C LEU A 11 6.88 11.81 4.98
N THR A 12 5.89 11.10 4.42
CA THR A 12 4.48 11.46 4.50
C THR A 12 3.70 10.31 5.11
N VAL A 13 2.88 10.60 6.13
CA VAL A 13 2.03 9.62 6.81
C VAL A 13 0.57 9.99 6.62
N LEU A 14 -0.23 9.03 6.17
CA LEU A 14 -1.69 9.13 6.18
C LEU A 14 -2.20 8.40 7.42
N CYS A 15 -2.94 9.10 8.27
CA CYS A 15 -3.53 8.55 9.48
C CYS A 15 -4.95 9.08 9.65
N ARG A 16 -5.72 8.45 10.54
CA ARG A 16 -7.00 9.01 10.96
C ARG A 16 -6.77 10.28 11.81
N PRO A 17 -7.68 11.26 11.81
CA PRO A 17 -7.49 12.51 12.55
C PRO A 17 -7.16 12.33 14.04
N GLU A 18 -7.75 11.33 14.69
CA GLU A 18 -7.56 10.96 16.09
C GLU A 18 -6.19 10.34 16.41
N GLU A 19 -5.48 9.80 15.41
CA GLU A 19 -4.14 9.22 15.60
C GLU A 19 -3.01 10.21 15.29
N ALA A 20 -3.33 11.43 14.88
CA ALA A 20 -2.33 12.38 14.39
C ALA A 20 -1.23 12.68 15.43
N ASP A 21 -1.59 12.82 16.71
CA ASP A 21 -0.64 13.15 17.77
C ASP A 21 0.28 11.96 18.08
N LYS A 22 -0.30 10.75 18.14
CA LYS A 22 0.46 9.49 18.23
C LYS A 22 1.50 9.37 17.11
N PHE A 23 1.14 9.70 15.86
CA PHE A 23 2.09 9.64 14.76
C PHE A 23 3.14 10.76 14.81
N ALA A 24 2.79 11.96 15.27
CA ALA A 24 3.76 13.03 15.50
C ALA A 24 4.81 12.61 16.55
N GLU A 25 4.36 12.02 17.67
CA GLU A 25 5.24 11.48 18.71
C GLU A 25 6.18 10.40 18.18
N LEU A 26 5.66 9.45 17.40
CA LEU A 26 6.47 8.40 16.78
C LEU A 26 7.52 8.99 15.82
N ILE A 27 7.16 10.00 15.03
CA ILE A 27 8.10 10.66 14.12
C ILE A 27 9.19 11.38 14.90
N PHE A 28 8.87 12.09 15.98
CA PHE A 28 9.88 12.74 16.81
C PHE A 28 10.78 11.74 17.53
N LYS A 29 10.22 10.62 17.99
CA LYS A 29 10.96 9.56 18.68
C LYS A 29 11.96 8.85 17.76
N HIS A 30 11.60 8.65 16.50
CA HIS A 30 12.35 7.77 15.59
C HIS A 30 13.06 8.51 14.45
N THR A 31 12.97 9.83 14.39
CA THR A 31 13.67 10.64 13.38
C THR A 31 14.35 11.84 14.02
N SER A 32 15.25 12.48 13.28
CA SER A 32 15.93 13.70 13.71
C SER A 32 15.17 14.99 13.36
N THR A 33 13.90 14.90 12.93
CA THR A 33 13.13 16.09 12.61
C THR A 33 12.80 16.89 13.86
N LEU A 34 12.85 18.22 13.74
CA LEU A 34 12.46 19.14 14.82
C LEU A 34 10.99 19.55 14.74
N GLY A 35 10.28 19.12 13.69
CA GLY A 35 8.90 19.48 13.46
C GLY A 35 8.23 18.64 12.38
N VAL A 36 6.90 18.57 12.43
CA VAL A 36 6.05 17.97 11.40
C VAL A 36 4.97 18.95 11.00
N ARG A 37 4.42 18.78 9.79
CA ARG A 37 3.30 19.57 9.29
C ARG A 37 2.09 18.65 9.14
N LYS A 38 0.96 19.04 9.70
CA LYS A 38 -0.33 18.31 9.62
C LYS A 38 -1.26 19.03 8.64
N LYS A 39 -1.93 18.26 7.78
CA LYS A 39 -3.01 18.75 6.92
C LYS A 39 -4.15 17.75 6.95
N ALA A 40 -5.36 18.22 7.27
CA ALA A 40 -6.57 17.42 7.09
C ALA A 40 -6.97 17.41 5.62
N CYS A 41 -7.44 16.26 5.13
CA CYS A 41 -8.00 16.12 3.80
C CYS A 41 -9.28 15.31 3.84
N GLU A 42 -10.26 15.72 3.06
CA GLU A 42 -11.43 14.90 2.76
C GLU A 42 -11.04 13.82 1.74
N ARG A 43 -11.67 12.66 1.85
CA ARG A 43 -11.40 11.52 0.96
C ARG A 43 -12.72 10.92 0.50
N TYR A 44 -12.93 10.93 -0.81
CA TYR A 44 -13.97 10.13 -1.45
C TYR A 44 -13.44 8.72 -1.68
N GLU A 45 -14.19 7.72 -1.25
CA GLU A 45 -13.81 6.32 -1.37
C GLU A 45 -14.89 5.53 -2.08
N LEU A 46 -14.47 4.62 -2.94
CA LEU A 46 -15.38 3.63 -3.52
C LEU A 46 -15.59 2.49 -2.52
N SER A 47 -16.81 1.96 -2.46
CA SER A 47 -17.11 0.76 -1.67
C SER A 47 -16.19 -0.39 -2.10
N ARG A 48 -15.56 -1.03 -1.12
CA ARG A 48 -14.69 -2.18 -1.34
C ARG A 48 -15.51 -3.45 -1.13
N ARG A 49 -15.54 -4.32 -2.14
CA ARG A 49 -16.01 -5.70 -2.02
C ARG A 49 -14.86 -6.61 -2.46
N ILE A 50 -14.61 -7.64 -1.67
CA ILE A 50 -13.68 -8.71 -2.00
C ILE A 50 -14.54 -9.94 -2.30
N GLU A 51 -14.26 -10.55 -3.45
CA GLU A 51 -14.93 -11.77 -3.90
C GLU A 51 -13.86 -12.85 -4.08
N ILE A 52 -14.19 -14.10 -3.77
CA ILE A 52 -13.31 -15.24 -4.01
C ILE A 52 -13.76 -15.88 -5.31
N VAL A 53 -12.81 -16.10 -6.23
CA VAL A 53 -13.06 -16.78 -7.50
C VAL A 53 -12.16 -18.01 -7.62
N LEU A 54 -12.66 -19.03 -8.31
CA LEU A 54 -11.87 -20.20 -8.67
C LEU A 54 -11.06 -19.91 -9.93
N THR A 55 -9.76 -20.15 -9.85
CA THR A 55 -8.81 -20.05 -10.97
C THR A 55 -8.21 -21.42 -11.27
N PRO A 56 -7.50 -21.60 -12.40
CA PRO A 56 -6.70 -22.80 -12.65
C PRO A 56 -5.65 -23.11 -11.56
N TYR A 57 -5.35 -22.13 -10.70
CA TYR A 57 -4.37 -22.19 -9.62
C TYR A 57 -5.01 -22.20 -8.22
N GLY A 58 -6.31 -22.54 -8.16
CA GLY A 58 -7.11 -22.54 -6.94
C GLY A 58 -7.81 -21.21 -6.67
N GLU A 59 -8.25 -21.00 -5.43
CA GLU A 59 -8.98 -19.80 -5.04
C GLU A 59 -8.07 -18.56 -5.04
N ALA A 60 -8.62 -17.46 -5.56
CA ALA A 60 -7.98 -16.15 -5.51
C ALA A 60 -9.01 -15.06 -5.21
N ARG A 61 -8.61 -14.05 -4.44
CA ARG A 61 -9.45 -12.90 -4.10
C ARG A 61 -9.37 -11.86 -5.21
N ILE A 62 -10.52 -11.29 -5.57
CA ILE A 62 -10.66 -10.16 -6.47
C ILE A 62 -11.23 -8.97 -5.70
N LYS A 63 -10.56 -7.82 -5.82
CA LYS A 63 -11.04 -6.52 -5.35
C LYS A 63 -11.25 -5.59 -6.55
N ARG A 64 -12.52 -5.30 -6.84
CA ARG A 64 -12.94 -4.43 -7.96
C ARG A 64 -12.38 -4.88 -9.32
N GLY A 65 -12.54 -6.17 -9.65
CA GLY A 65 -12.10 -6.74 -10.93
C GLY A 65 -10.58 -6.92 -11.07
N LYS A 66 -9.81 -6.76 -9.98
CA LYS A 66 -8.37 -7.04 -9.94
C LYS A 66 -8.08 -8.08 -8.87
N TYR A 67 -7.31 -9.11 -9.21
CA TYR A 67 -6.80 -10.07 -8.23
C TYR A 67 -5.94 -9.37 -7.18
N GLU A 68 -6.06 -9.81 -5.93
CA GLU A 68 -5.20 -9.36 -4.84
C GLU A 68 -3.75 -9.81 -5.08
N TYR A 69 -2.82 -8.92 -4.75
CA TYR A 69 -1.40 -9.14 -5.02
C TYR A 69 -0.87 -10.38 -4.31
N GLU A 70 -1.28 -10.61 -3.06
CA GLU A 70 -0.82 -11.75 -2.26
C GLU A 70 -1.19 -13.09 -2.91
N ASP A 71 -2.37 -13.19 -3.50
CA ASP A 71 -2.83 -14.42 -4.14
C ASP A 71 -2.07 -14.66 -5.45
N LEU A 72 -1.83 -13.60 -6.23
CA LEU A 72 -0.98 -13.70 -7.42
C LEU A 72 0.47 -14.05 -7.07
N LYS A 73 0.98 -13.53 -5.96
CA LYS A 73 2.33 -13.85 -5.47
C LYS A 73 2.40 -15.32 -5.05
N ARG A 74 1.43 -15.81 -4.28
CA ARG A 74 1.34 -17.23 -3.91
C ARG A 74 1.35 -18.13 -5.15
N ILE A 75 0.52 -17.82 -6.15
CA ILE A 75 0.47 -18.57 -7.41
C ILE A 75 1.82 -18.50 -8.15
N ALA A 76 2.49 -17.34 -8.14
CA ALA A 76 3.83 -17.19 -8.74
C ALA A 76 4.86 -18.09 -8.06
N ASP A 77 4.88 -18.09 -6.72
CA ASP A 77 5.80 -18.89 -5.93
C ASP A 77 5.54 -20.40 -6.14
N GLU A 78 4.28 -20.83 -6.30
CA GLU A 78 3.89 -22.22 -6.54
C GLU A 78 4.17 -22.71 -7.97
N THR A 79 3.98 -21.84 -8.97
CA THR A 79 4.07 -22.21 -10.39
C THR A 79 5.43 -21.89 -11.02
N GLY A 80 6.26 -21.11 -10.35
CA GLY A 80 7.52 -20.57 -10.90
C GLY A 80 7.32 -19.51 -12.00
N LYS A 81 6.07 -19.12 -12.29
CA LYS A 81 5.75 -18.09 -13.30
C LYS A 81 5.88 -16.69 -12.73
N SER A 82 6.17 -15.72 -13.58
CA SER A 82 6.16 -14.31 -13.20
C SER A 82 4.74 -13.81 -12.94
N LEU A 83 4.61 -12.78 -12.10
CA LEU A 83 3.33 -12.08 -11.86
C LEU A 83 2.68 -11.56 -13.14
N LEU A 84 3.48 -11.24 -14.16
CA LEU A 84 2.97 -10.75 -15.43
C LEU A 84 2.31 -11.86 -16.25
N GLU A 85 2.90 -13.05 -16.28
CA GLU A 85 2.33 -14.22 -16.95
C GLU A 85 1.02 -14.63 -16.29
N ILE A 86 0.99 -14.74 -14.96
CA ILE A 86 -0.23 -15.09 -14.22
C ILE A 86 -1.34 -14.06 -14.47
N LYS A 87 -1.02 -12.76 -14.46
CA LYS A 87 -2.00 -11.72 -14.78
C LYS A 87 -2.54 -11.77 -16.20
N LYS A 88 -1.76 -12.29 -17.17
CA LYS A 88 -2.21 -12.49 -18.55
C LYS A 88 -3.11 -13.71 -18.68
N GLU A 89 -2.80 -14.78 -17.96
CA GLU A 89 -3.56 -16.04 -17.98
C GLU A 89 -4.89 -15.94 -17.22
N LEU A 90 -4.92 -15.14 -16.16
CA LEU A 90 -6.12 -14.91 -15.35
C LEU A 90 -7.00 -13.75 -15.86
N ARG A 91 -6.65 -13.15 -17.00
CA ARG A 91 -7.24 -11.91 -17.51
C ARG A 91 -8.61 -12.11 -18.13
#